data_AF-A0A963KH63-F1
#
_entry.id   AF-A0A963KH63-F1
#
_cell.length_a   1.000
_cell.length_b   1.000
_cell.length_c   1.000
_cell.angle_alpha   90.00
_cell.angle_beta   90.00
_cell.angle_gamma   90.00
#
_symmetry.space_group_name_H-M   'P 1'
#
loop_
_entity.id
_entity.type
_entity.pdbx_description
1 polymer ?
#
loop_
_entity_poly.entity_id
_entity_poly.type
_entity_poly.pdbx_seq_one_letter_code
_entity_poly.pdbx_strand_id
1 'polypeptide(L)'
;MTPAIDYLNPELPADLRIVPMPVVDATDENLEGYGRLVTNPDNVLVEITHWPATGWRPVDPDTGREGGTSEGIFVSEWKGDVLYGRNDAIGGHYILAYAEPPDVAREDHQRPPKRMLLWHANYHPDGGQLFFPQQKEPFLVPLALPGDDIMPDKFTCFRFDGTKGLYIHPNIWHEGVFAVSGKQKFFDKQGAVHARVSVDFAREFSCLLSAEIA
;
A
#
# COMPACT_ATOMS: atom_id res chain seq x y z
N MET A 1 20.37 5.57 -15.96
CA MET A 1 19.71 4.89 -14.84
C MET A 1 18.94 5.95 -14.09
N THR A 2 17.63 5.76 -13.91
CA THR A 2 16.84 6.63 -13.02
C THR A 2 17.33 6.39 -11.60
N PRO A 3 17.60 7.44 -10.80
CA PRO A 3 17.98 7.25 -9.40
C PRO A 3 16.88 6.53 -8.62
N ALA A 4 17.26 5.78 -7.60
CA ALA A 4 16.29 5.20 -6.68
C ALA A 4 15.52 6.33 -5.98
N ILE A 5 14.22 6.15 -5.80
CA ILE A 5 13.37 7.10 -5.08
C ILE A 5 13.80 7.11 -3.60
N ASP A 6 14.05 8.29 -3.04
CA ASP A 6 14.16 8.47 -1.60
C ASP A 6 12.74 8.57 -1.02
N TYR A 7 12.26 7.46 -0.48
CA TYR A 7 10.91 7.37 0.08
C TYR A 7 10.71 8.16 1.38
N LEU A 8 11.78 8.64 2.00
CA LEU A 8 11.71 9.52 3.17
C LEU A 8 11.81 10.99 2.78
N ASN A 9 12.30 11.29 1.58
CA ASN A 9 12.39 12.64 1.03
C ASN A 9 11.92 12.63 -0.43
N PRO A 10 10.61 12.45 -0.70
CA PRO A 10 10.12 12.27 -2.07
C PRO A 10 10.20 13.53 -2.94
N GLU A 11 10.62 14.69 -2.40
CA GLU A 11 10.77 15.98 -3.10
C GLU A 11 9.50 16.38 -3.90
N LEU A 12 8.34 16.30 -3.24
CA LEU A 12 7.05 16.59 -3.88
C LEU A 12 6.94 18.10 -4.20
N PRO A 13 6.51 18.48 -5.43
CA PRO A 13 6.23 19.86 -5.76
C PRO A 13 5.12 20.47 -4.88
N ALA A 14 5.14 21.79 -4.72
CA ALA A 14 4.02 22.53 -4.17
C ALA A 14 2.85 22.59 -5.16
N ASP A 15 1.68 23.04 -4.68
CA ASP A 15 0.48 23.33 -5.49
C ASP A 15 -0.07 22.14 -6.31
N LEU A 16 0.18 20.91 -5.85
CA LEU A 16 -0.37 19.71 -6.47
C LEU A 16 -1.91 19.68 -6.37
N ARG A 17 -2.57 19.29 -7.45
CA ARG A 17 -4.02 19.09 -7.44
C ARG A 17 -4.39 17.96 -6.48
N ILE A 18 -5.53 18.08 -5.82
CA ILE A 18 -6.05 17.02 -4.95
C ILE A 18 -7.16 16.28 -5.71
N VAL A 19 -7.01 14.96 -5.88
CA VAL A 19 -7.98 14.10 -6.54
C VAL A 19 -8.60 13.16 -5.50
N PRO A 20 -9.92 13.25 -5.23
CA PRO A 20 -10.55 12.40 -4.22
C PRO A 20 -10.70 10.96 -4.71
N MET A 21 -10.30 10.01 -3.87
CA MET A 21 -10.67 8.61 -3.98
C MET A 21 -12.00 8.39 -3.26
N PRO A 22 -12.92 7.57 -3.82
CA PRO A 22 -14.06 7.09 -3.05
C PRO A 22 -13.57 6.28 -1.84
N VAL A 23 -14.22 6.47 -0.70
CA VAL A 23 -13.98 5.67 0.52
C VAL A 23 -15.15 4.70 0.70
N VAL A 24 -14.86 3.40 0.75
CA VAL A 24 -15.87 2.33 0.86
C VAL A 24 -15.52 1.36 1.98
N ASP A 25 -16.52 0.76 2.63
CA ASP A 25 -16.26 -0.27 3.64
C ASP A 25 -15.71 -1.54 3.00
N ALA A 26 -14.72 -2.15 3.66
CA ALA A 26 -14.12 -3.40 3.25
C ALA A 26 -15.06 -4.58 3.56
N THR A 27 -15.83 -4.98 2.55
CA THR A 27 -16.65 -6.20 2.55
C THR A 27 -16.09 -7.20 1.54
N ASP A 28 -16.49 -8.48 1.66
CA ASP A 28 -16.08 -9.49 0.68
C ASP A 28 -16.53 -9.14 -0.76
N GLU A 29 -17.69 -8.48 -0.91
CA GLU A 29 -18.20 -7.99 -2.20
C GLU A 29 -17.36 -6.83 -2.75
N ASN A 30 -17.08 -5.82 -1.93
CA ASN A 30 -16.32 -4.64 -2.39
C ASN A 30 -14.85 -4.98 -2.70
N LEU A 31 -14.30 -6.01 -2.07
CA LEU A 31 -12.91 -6.46 -2.30
C LEU A 31 -12.77 -7.45 -3.46
N GLU A 32 -13.85 -7.79 -4.17
CA GLU A 32 -13.80 -8.71 -5.31
C GLU A 32 -12.76 -8.24 -6.34
N GLY A 33 -11.85 -9.16 -6.72
CA GLY A 33 -10.74 -8.89 -7.64
C GLY A 33 -9.51 -8.25 -7.01
N TYR A 34 -9.64 -7.54 -5.88
CA TYR A 34 -8.50 -6.95 -5.15
C TYR A 34 -7.84 -7.93 -4.18
N GLY A 35 -8.66 -8.76 -3.53
CA GLY A 35 -8.20 -9.54 -2.40
C GLY A 35 -9.36 -10.12 -1.61
N ARG A 36 -9.13 -10.33 -0.32
CA ARG A 36 -10.17 -10.83 0.60
C ARG A 36 -9.91 -10.47 2.05
N LEU A 37 -10.97 -10.48 2.84
CA LEU A 37 -10.89 -10.34 4.28
C LEU A 37 -10.24 -11.58 4.92
N VAL A 38 -9.45 -11.36 5.97
CA VAL A 38 -8.73 -12.41 6.69
C VAL A 38 -9.15 -12.40 8.16
N THR A 39 -9.61 -13.54 8.67
CA THR A 39 -9.96 -13.71 10.09
C THR A 39 -8.84 -14.32 10.92
N ASN A 40 -7.95 -15.09 10.31
CA ASN A 40 -6.78 -15.68 10.93
C ASN A 40 -5.59 -15.64 9.96
N PRO A 41 -4.49 -14.92 10.28
CA PRO A 41 -3.33 -14.81 9.39
C PRO A 41 -2.60 -16.14 9.17
N ASP A 42 -2.64 -17.08 10.13
CA ASP A 42 -1.92 -18.36 10.05
C ASP A 42 -2.46 -19.27 8.94
N ASN A 43 -3.71 -19.05 8.53
CA ASN A 43 -4.39 -19.85 7.50
C ASN A 43 -4.19 -19.26 6.09
N VAL A 44 -3.41 -18.20 5.93
CA VAL A 44 -3.21 -17.52 4.64
C VAL A 44 -1.94 -18.05 3.98
N LEU A 45 -2.14 -18.73 2.84
CA LEU A 45 -1.07 -18.99 1.89
C LEU A 45 -0.96 -17.78 0.96
N VAL A 46 0.21 -17.14 0.97
CA VAL A 46 0.52 -16.05 0.04
C VAL A 46 0.79 -16.64 -1.33
N GLU A 47 0.10 -16.12 -2.34
CA GLU A 47 0.35 -16.49 -3.74
C GLU A 47 1.75 -16.02 -4.16
N ILE A 48 2.54 -16.94 -4.72
CA ILE A 48 3.81 -16.62 -5.39
C ILE A 48 3.58 -16.79 -6.89
N THR A 49 3.83 -15.73 -7.65
CA THR A 49 3.60 -15.74 -9.09
C THR A 49 4.67 -16.57 -9.78
N HIS A 50 4.30 -17.17 -10.90
CA HIS A 50 5.27 -17.84 -11.74
C HIS A 50 6.09 -16.79 -12.48
N TRP A 51 7.42 -16.86 -12.37
CA TRP A 51 8.32 -15.93 -13.04
C TRP A 51 8.00 -15.85 -14.54
N PRO A 52 7.84 -14.63 -15.09
CA PRO A 52 7.50 -14.50 -16.51
C PRO A 52 8.71 -14.79 -17.39
N ALA A 53 8.48 -15.45 -18.52
CA ALA A 53 9.46 -15.47 -19.60
C ALA A 53 9.39 -14.17 -20.41
N THR A 54 10.54 -13.61 -20.80
CA THR A 54 10.59 -12.38 -21.61
C THR A 54 10.24 -12.61 -23.08
N GLY A 55 10.32 -13.86 -23.56
CA GLY A 55 10.10 -14.21 -24.97
C GLY A 55 9.16 -15.40 -25.14
N TRP A 56 9.14 -15.99 -26.33
CA TRP A 56 8.20 -17.06 -26.68
C TRP A 56 8.44 -18.41 -25.99
N ARG A 57 9.64 -18.62 -25.41
CA ARG A 57 9.95 -19.86 -24.68
C ARG A 57 9.39 -19.74 -23.26
N PRO A 58 8.52 -20.67 -22.80
CA PRO A 58 7.97 -20.60 -21.46
C PRO A 58 9.02 -20.98 -20.40
N VAL A 59 8.78 -20.56 -19.16
CA VAL A 59 9.44 -21.16 -17.99
C VAL A 59 8.87 -22.56 -17.77
N ASP A 60 9.72 -23.50 -17.33
CA ASP A 60 9.32 -24.88 -17.13
C ASP A 60 8.23 -25.00 -16.05
N PRO A 61 7.20 -25.87 -16.22
CA PRO A 61 5.99 -25.85 -15.40
C PRO A 61 6.18 -26.02 -13.89
N ASP A 62 7.24 -26.72 -13.48
CA ASP A 62 7.59 -27.04 -12.10
C ASP A 62 8.58 -26.05 -11.46
N THR A 63 8.94 -24.98 -12.17
CA THR A 63 9.89 -23.96 -11.69
C THR A 63 9.25 -22.58 -11.56
N GLY A 64 10.02 -21.59 -11.12
CA GLY A 64 9.70 -20.16 -11.15
C GLY A 64 8.73 -19.66 -10.08
N ARG A 65 8.46 -20.43 -9.02
CA ARG A 65 7.67 -20.03 -7.84
C ARG A 65 8.43 -20.22 -6.52
N GLU A 66 9.73 -20.39 -6.57
CA GLU A 66 10.58 -20.73 -5.43
C GLU A 66 11.02 -19.51 -4.62
N GLY A 67 10.58 -18.30 -5.00
CA GLY A 67 10.89 -17.06 -4.29
C GLY A 67 10.46 -17.06 -2.82
N GLY A 68 9.43 -17.84 -2.46
CA GLY A 68 8.97 -17.96 -1.08
C GLY A 68 8.39 -16.67 -0.50
N THR A 69 8.23 -16.63 0.82
CA THR A 69 7.62 -15.50 1.53
C THR A 69 8.54 -14.92 2.60
N SER A 70 8.44 -13.61 2.84
CA SER A 70 8.99 -12.96 4.02
C SER A 70 7.85 -12.50 4.94
N GLU A 71 8.12 -12.40 6.24
CA GLU A 71 7.15 -11.96 7.24
C GLU A 71 7.80 -11.02 8.26
N GLY A 72 6.98 -10.16 8.86
CA GLY A 72 7.45 -9.18 9.82
C GLY A 72 6.33 -8.29 10.35
N ILE A 73 6.72 -7.21 11.03
CA ILE A 73 5.77 -6.20 11.48
C ILE A 73 5.81 -5.02 10.50
N PHE A 74 4.64 -4.66 9.98
CA PHE A 74 4.44 -3.37 9.34
C PHE A 74 3.92 -2.37 10.37
N VAL A 75 4.59 -1.23 10.48
CA VAL A 75 4.19 -0.12 11.36
C VAL A 75 3.67 1.02 10.51
N SER A 76 2.48 1.50 10.83
CA SER A 76 1.87 2.71 10.25
C SER A 76 1.77 3.76 11.37
N GLU A 77 2.43 4.90 11.25
CA GLU A 77 2.57 5.88 12.33
C GLU A 77 2.51 7.33 11.84
N TRP A 78 1.54 8.07 12.37
CA TRP A 78 1.47 9.51 12.20
C TRP A 78 2.46 10.23 13.13
N LYS A 79 3.21 11.16 12.57
CA LYS A 79 3.93 12.22 13.28
C LYS A 79 3.44 13.55 12.76
N GLY A 80 2.64 14.25 13.56
CA GLY A 80 1.89 15.41 13.10
C GLY A 80 1.09 15.10 11.84
N ASP A 81 1.43 15.76 10.73
CA ASP A 81 0.79 15.63 9.42
C ASP A 81 1.47 14.61 8.49
N VAL A 82 2.49 13.85 8.93
CA VAL A 82 3.19 12.88 8.07
C VAL A 82 2.95 11.46 8.55
N LEU A 83 2.47 10.59 7.64
CA LEU A 83 2.28 9.17 7.90
C LEU A 83 3.49 8.37 7.41
N TYR A 84 4.17 7.71 8.36
CA TYR A 84 5.29 6.84 8.07
C TYR A 84 4.86 5.37 8.01
N GLY A 85 5.46 4.64 7.08
CA GLY A 85 5.40 3.19 6.98
C GLY A 85 6.77 2.59 7.26
N ARG A 86 6.85 1.60 8.13
CA ARG A 86 8.06 0.78 8.32
C ARG A 86 7.72 -0.68 8.13
N ASN A 87 8.41 -1.35 7.23
CA ASN A 87 8.19 -2.76 6.92
C ASN A 87 9.40 -3.59 7.39
N ASP A 88 9.25 -4.25 8.53
CA ASP A 88 10.33 -5.08 9.10
C ASP A 88 10.57 -6.37 8.28
N ALA A 89 9.62 -6.81 7.43
CA ALA A 89 9.76 -8.02 6.60
C ALA A 89 10.80 -7.86 5.46
N ILE A 90 11.01 -6.62 4.99
CA ILE A 90 11.93 -6.29 3.90
C ILE A 90 12.85 -5.09 4.21
N GLY A 91 12.84 -4.59 5.44
CA GLY A 91 13.70 -3.48 5.90
C GLY A 91 13.32 -2.10 5.38
N GLY A 92 12.04 -1.90 5.06
CA GLY A 92 11.52 -0.71 4.40
C GLY A 92 11.19 0.44 5.33
N HIS A 93 11.37 1.68 4.89
CA HIS A 93 10.96 2.88 5.62
C HIS A 93 10.58 4.00 4.64
N TYR A 94 9.35 4.50 4.76
CA TYR A 94 8.73 5.35 3.73
C TYR A 94 7.79 6.37 4.34
N ILE A 95 7.58 7.49 3.65
CA ILE A 95 6.39 8.34 3.83
C ILE A 95 5.27 7.75 2.98
N LEU A 96 4.17 7.34 3.62
CA LEU A 96 2.99 6.78 2.94
C LEU A 96 2.03 7.89 2.49
N ALA A 97 1.78 8.88 3.33
CA ALA A 97 0.89 10.00 3.02
C ALA A 97 1.12 11.20 3.93
N TYR A 98 0.42 12.28 3.62
CA TYR A 98 0.36 13.49 4.41
C TYR A 98 -1.09 13.80 4.83
N ALA A 99 -1.30 14.47 5.96
CA ALA A 99 -2.62 14.97 6.37
C ALA A 99 -2.92 16.37 5.78
N GLU A 100 -1.86 17.13 5.51
CA GLU A 100 -1.87 18.44 4.86
C GLU A 100 -0.93 18.44 3.66
N PRO A 101 -1.03 19.42 2.74
CA PRO A 101 -0.12 19.50 1.60
C PRO A 101 1.36 19.44 2.03
N PRO A 102 2.23 18.71 1.31
CA PRO A 102 3.61 18.44 1.76
C PRO A 102 4.45 19.68 2.10
N ASP A 103 4.17 20.82 1.47
CA ASP A 103 4.86 22.10 1.68
C ASP A 103 4.52 22.80 3.00
N VAL A 104 3.39 22.44 3.63
CA VAL A 104 2.95 22.99 4.91
C VAL A 104 2.81 21.94 6.02
N ALA A 105 2.97 20.66 5.70
CA ALA A 105 2.89 19.54 6.63
C ALA A 105 3.93 19.68 7.75
N ARG A 106 3.53 19.41 8.99
CA ARG A 106 4.41 19.51 10.16
C ARG A 106 4.39 18.26 11.00
N GLU A 107 5.52 17.85 11.55
CA GLU A 107 5.58 16.69 12.45
C GLU A 107 5.38 17.03 13.94
N ASP A 108 5.45 18.31 14.30
CA ASP A 108 5.59 18.78 15.68
C ASP A 108 4.27 19.07 16.41
N HIS A 109 3.23 18.28 16.12
CA HIS A 109 1.94 18.38 16.81
C HIS A 109 1.22 17.03 16.94
N GLN A 110 0.11 17.04 17.67
CA GLN A 110 -0.72 15.86 17.95
C GLN A 110 -2.17 16.00 17.46
N ARG A 111 -2.48 17.01 16.62
CA ARG A 111 -3.80 17.10 15.99
C ARG A 111 -4.11 15.81 15.20
N PRO A 112 -5.29 15.21 15.36
CA PRO A 112 -5.68 14.05 14.57
C PRO A 112 -5.72 14.39 13.07
N PRO A 113 -5.24 13.50 12.18
CA PRO A 113 -5.35 13.69 10.75
C PRO A 113 -6.81 13.55 10.31
N LYS A 114 -7.27 14.39 9.39
CA LYS A 114 -8.65 14.36 8.85
C LYS A 114 -8.75 13.72 7.47
N ARG A 115 -7.62 13.55 6.82
CA ARG A 115 -7.49 12.99 5.48
C ARG A 115 -6.10 12.39 5.33
N MET A 116 -5.94 11.53 4.34
CA MET A 116 -4.64 11.17 3.78
C MET A 116 -4.49 11.81 2.40
N LEU A 117 -3.28 12.22 2.07
CA LEU A 117 -2.83 12.67 0.76
C LEU A 117 -1.72 11.73 0.29
N LEU A 118 -2.08 10.79 -0.57
CA LEU A 118 -1.23 9.77 -1.15
C LEU A 118 -0.48 10.34 -2.36
N TRP A 119 0.84 10.15 -2.38
CA TRP A 119 1.71 10.64 -3.45
C TRP A 119 2.23 9.52 -4.37
N HIS A 120 2.20 8.28 -3.89
CA HIS A 120 2.75 7.12 -4.59
C HIS A 120 1.84 5.90 -4.38
N ALA A 121 1.93 4.96 -5.30
CA ALA A 121 1.42 3.61 -5.14
C ALA A 121 2.34 2.64 -5.89
N ASN A 122 2.19 1.37 -5.63
CA ASN A 122 2.99 0.32 -6.19
C ASN A 122 2.25 -1.02 -6.24
N TYR A 123 2.81 -1.99 -6.94
CA TYR A 123 2.40 -3.38 -6.84
C TYR A 123 3.60 -4.31 -6.81
N HIS A 124 3.34 -5.53 -6.32
CA HIS A 124 4.31 -6.60 -6.23
C HIS A 124 3.99 -7.67 -7.28
N PRO A 125 4.83 -7.83 -8.32
CA PRO A 125 4.61 -8.86 -9.33
C PRO A 125 5.01 -10.24 -8.86
N ASP A 126 5.82 -10.37 -7.81
CA ASP A 126 6.33 -11.67 -7.31
C ASP A 126 5.33 -12.42 -6.44
N GLY A 127 4.39 -11.74 -5.81
CA GLY A 127 3.40 -12.38 -4.98
C GLY A 127 2.36 -11.45 -4.36
N GLY A 128 1.44 -12.04 -3.63
CA GLY A 128 0.44 -11.30 -2.84
C GLY A 128 1.04 -10.75 -1.54
N GLN A 129 0.22 -10.02 -0.81
CA GLN A 129 0.61 -9.45 0.48
C GLN A 129 -0.54 -9.49 1.49
N LEU A 130 -0.22 -9.87 2.72
CA LEU A 130 -1.13 -9.94 3.84
C LEU A 130 -0.80 -8.85 4.84
N PHE A 131 -1.80 -8.07 5.26
CA PHE A 131 -1.74 -7.24 6.45
C PHE A 131 -2.82 -7.67 7.45
N PHE A 132 -2.43 -7.96 8.69
CA PHE A 132 -3.37 -8.32 9.75
C PHE A 132 -3.20 -7.40 10.98
N PRO A 133 -4.24 -6.64 11.38
CA PRO A 133 -4.12 -5.65 12.45
C PRO A 133 -3.90 -6.30 13.82
N GLN A 134 -2.89 -5.85 14.58
CA GLN A 134 -2.61 -6.39 15.91
C GLN A 134 -3.45 -5.76 17.02
N GLN A 135 -3.80 -4.48 16.87
CA GLN A 135 -4.55 -3.72 17.88
C GLN A 135 -6.08 -3.78 17.69
N LYS A 136 -6.56 -4.34 16.58
CA LYS A 136 -7.98 -4.31 16.17
C LYS A 136 -8.57 -2.91 16.03
N GLU A 137 -7.73 -1.95 15.65
CA GLU A 137 -8.13 -0.57 15.37
C GLU A 137 -8.48 -0.39 13.89
N PRO A 138 -9.38 0.54 13.53
CA PRO A 138 -9.69 0.85 12.15
C PRO A 138 -8.47 1.30 11.35
N PHE A 139 -8.44 0.94 10.07
CA PHE A 139 -7.40 1.33 9.14
C PHE A 139 -7.94 1.47 7.72
N LEU A 140 -7.18 2.17 6.88
CA LEU A 140 -7.52 2.45 5.49
C LEU A 140 -6.49 1.83 4.55
N VAL A 141 -6.92 1.41 3.35
CA VAL A 141 -6.03 0.88 2.31
C VAL A 141 -6.47 1.39 0.93
N PRO A 142 -5.68 2.22 0.23
CA PRO A 142 -5.94 2.57 -1.17
C PRO A 142 -5.57 1.40 -2.08
N LEU A 143 -6.50 0.96 -2.93
CA LEU A 143 -6.27 -0.12 -3.90
C LEU A 143 -6.77 0.26 -5.31
N ALA A 144 -6.10 -0.27 -6.34
CA ALA A 144 -6.58 -0.29 -7.72
C ALA A 144 -6.29 -1.65 -8.38
N LEU A 145 -7.18 -2.08 -9.29
CA LEU A 145 -7.03 -3.33 -10.02
C LEU A 145 -5.81 -3.29 -10.97
N PRO A 146 -5.29 -4.45 -11.41
CA PRO A 146 -4.07 -4.51 -12.21
C PRO A 146 -4.20 -3.80 -13.57
N GLY A 147 -3.08 -3.28 -14.07
CA GLY A 147 -2.97 -2.63 -15.38
C GLY A 147 -1.89 -1.55 -15.37
N ASP A 148 -1.08 -1.47 -16.43
CA ASP A 148 0.06 -0.55 -16.52
C ASP A 148 -0.36 0.90 -16.79
N ASP A 149 -1.45 1.10 -17.55
CA ASP A 149 -2.09 2.40 -17.78
C ASP A 149 -2.90 2.88 -16.55
N ILE A 150 -2.28 2.82 -15.38
CA ILE A 150 -2.91 3.19 -14.10
C ILE A 150 -3.15 4.70 -14.07
N MET A 151 -4.34 5.10 -13.61
CA MET A 151 -4.75 6.50 -13.52
C MET A 151 -5.22 6.83 -12.09
N PRO A 152 -5.08 8.10 -11.65
CA PRO A 152 -5.60 8.58 -10.35
C PRO A 152 -7.03 8.14 -10.01
N ASP A 153 -7.92 8.14 -11.00
CA ASP A 153 -9.35 7.84 -10.84
C ASP A 153 -9.68 6.34 -10.72
N LYS A 154 -8.68 5.46 -10.81
CA LYS A 154 -8.84 4.01 -10.64
C LYS A 154 -8.72 3.56 -9.20
N PHE A 155 -8.24 4.41 -8.31
CA PHE A 155 -8.05 4.06 -6.91
C PHE A 155 -9.32 4.23 -6.11
N THR A 156 -9.58 3.26 -5.24
CA THR A 156 -10.62 3.29 -4.21
C THR A 156 -9.95 3.06 -2.86
N CYS A 157 -10.33 3.83 -1.85
CA CYS A 157 -9.83 3.66 -0.49
C CYS A 157 -10.80 2.78 0.31
N PHE A 158 -10.29 1.66 0.82
CA PHE A 158 -11.08 0.70 1.58
C PHE A 158 -10.92 0.93 3.07
N ARG A 159 -12.04 0.99 3.80
CA ARG A 159 -12.10 1.16 5.24
C ARG A 159 -12.34 -0.16 5.93
N PHE A 160 -11.41 -0.52 6.81
CA PHE A 160 -11.47 -1.69 7.66
C PHE A 160 -11.79 -1.26 9.08
N ASP A 161 -12.67 -1.99 9.75
CA ASP A 161 -13.02 -1.75 11.16
C ASP A 161 -11.96 -2.27 12.16
N GLY A 162 -10.92 -2.95 11.66
CA GLY A 162 -9.85 -3.54 12.45
C GLY A 162 -10.11 -4.98 12.93
N THR A 163 -11.32 -5.52 12.76
CA THR A 163 -11.65 -6.88 13.23
C THR A 163 -11.08 -7.98 12.35
N LYS A 164 -10.80 -7.67 11.08
CA LYS A 164 -10.21 -8.56 10.07
C LYS A 164 -9.01 -7.89 9.41
N GLY A 165 -8.09 -8.72 8.92
CA GLY A 165 -7.00 -8.30 8.04
C GLY A 165 -7.42 -8.27 6.57
N LEU A 166 -6.46 -7.89 5.72
CA LEU A 166 -6.56 -7.85 4.28
C LEU A 166 -5.48 -8.74 3.67
N TYR A 167 -5.89 -9.65 2.80
CA TYR A 167 -4.99 -10.28 1.83
C TYR A 167 -5.20 -9.62 0.46
N ILE A 168 -4.10 -9.20 -0.18
CA ILE A 168 -4.04 -8.53 -1.47
C ILE A 168 -3.45 -9.50 -2.49
N HIS A 169 -4.11 -9.65 -3.65
CA HIS A 169 -3.60 -10.48 -4.74
C HIS A 169 -2.34 -9.88 -5.39
N PRO A 170 -1.48 -10.69 -6.06
CA PRO A 170 -0.38 -10.15 -6.85
C PRO A 170 -0.85 -9.13 -7.90
N ASN A 171 0.01 -8.16 -8.23
CA ASN A 171 -0.24 -7.10 -9.22
C ASN A 171 -1.36 -6.09 -8.90
N ILE A 172 -1.96 -6.15 -7.71
CA ILE A 172 -2.89 -5.10 -7.26
C ILE A 172 -2.09 -3.87 -6.87
N TRP A 173 -2.47 -2.72 -7.40
CA TRP A 173 -1.88 -1.45 -7.01
C TRP A 173 -2.35 -1.08 -5.61
N HIS A 174 -1.41 -0.73 -4.75
CA HIS A 174 -1.63 -0.33 -3.36
C HIS A 174 -0.44 0.50 -2.88
N GLU A 175 -0.41 0.93 -1.62
CA GLU A 175 0.83 1.47 -1.03
C GLU A 175 1.22 0.65 0.20
N GLY A 176 0.33 0.64 1.18
CA GLY A 176 0.46 -0.08 2.43
C GLY A 176 -0.82 0.10 3.24
N VAL A 177 -0.73 -0.03 4.55
CA VAL A 177 -1.85 0.16 5.48
C VAL A 177 -1.73 1.47 6.23
N PHE A 178 -2.86 2.18 6.37
CA PHE A 178 -2.92 3.54 6.87
C PHE A 178 -3.67 3.53 8.20
N ALA A 179 -2.97 3.77 9.31
CA ALA A 179 -3.60 3.97 10.61
C ALA A 179 -4.49 5.23 10.55
N VAL A 180 -5.68 5.17 11.15
CA VAL A 180 -6.57 6.35 11.21
C VAL A 180 -6.04 7.43 12.16
N SER A 181 -5.26 7.04 13.16
CA SER A 181 -4.57 7.97 14.06
C SER A 181 -3.41 7.29 14.76
N GLY A 182 -2.46 8.09 15.27
CA GLY A 182 -1.35 7.58 16.08
C GLY A 182 -0.53 6.50 15.37
N LYS A 183 -0.29 5.39 16.08
CA LYS A 183 0.55 4.28 15.62
C LYS A 183 -0.21 2.96 15.67
N GLN A 184 -0.18 2.22 14.57
CA GLN A 184 -0.74 0.89 14.46
C GLN A 184 0.28 -0.10 13.92
N LYS A 185 0.16 -1.37 14.31
CA LYS A 185 1.03 -2.46 13.84
C LYS A 185 0.21 -3.55 13.18
N PHE A 186 0.79 -4.12 12.15
CA PHE A 186 0.19 -5.18 11.36
C PHE A 186 1.20 -6.32 11.24
N PHE A 187 0.73 -7.55 11.40
CA PHE A 187 1.47 -8.69 10.89
C PHE A 187 1.46 -8.59 9.36
N ASP A 188 2.65 -8.56 8.77
CA ASP A 188 2.88 -8.51 7.33
C ASP A 188 3.46 -9.83 6.85
N LYS A 189 2.95 -10.33 5.72
CA LYS A 189 3.52 -11.48 5.02
C LYS A 189 3.36 -11.29 3.52
N GLN A 190 4.46 -11.35 2.77
CA GLN A 190 4.51 -11.02 1.35
C GLN A 190 5.50 -11.92 0.59
N GLY A 191 5.50 -11.84 -0.74
CA GLY A 191 6.55 -12.45 -1.57
C GLY A 191 7.95 -11.96 -1.16
N ALA A 192 8.94 -12.86 -1.13
CA ALA A 192 10.27 -12.53 -0.60
C ALA A 192 11.20 -11.85 -1.62
N VAL A 193 10.85 -11.83 -2.90
CA VAL A 193 11.65 -11.14 -3.92
C VAL A 193 11.49 -9.63 -3.77
N HIS A 194 10.29 -9.18 -3.40
CA HIS A 194 9.95 -7.78 -3.19
C HIS A 194 10.28 -6.92 -4.43
N ALA A 195 9.94 -7.45 -5.61
CA ALA A 195 9.93 -6.64 -6.81
C ALA A 195 8.82 -5.59 -6.67
N ARG A 196 9.09 -4.37 -7.12
CA ARG A 196 8.13 -3.27 -6.99
C ARG A 196 8.07 -2.48 -8.27
N VAL A 197 6.86 -2.36 -8.80
CA VAL A 197 6.52 -1.44 -9.89
C VAL A 197 5.66 -0.33 -9.28
N SER A 198 5.96 0.92 -9.63
CA SER A 198 5.50 2.08 -8.88
C SER A 198 4.93 3.15 -9.80
N VAL A 199 3.98 3.91 -9.27
CA VAL A 199 3.46 5.16 -9.84
C VAL A 199 3.70 6.30 -8.84
N ASP A 200 4.20 7.43 -9.34
CA ASP A 200 4.38 8.67 -8.61
C ASP A 200 3.35 9.70 -9.09
N PHE A 201 2.28 9.89 -8.33
CA PHE A 201 1.17 10.76 -8.75
C PHE A 201 1.58 12.23 -8.88
N ALA A 202 2.54 12.67 -8.08
CA ALA A 202 3.00 14.05 -8.11
C ALA A 202 3.79 14.32 -9.40
N ARG A 203 4.71 13.42 -9.77
CA ARG A 203 5.55 13.57 -10.97
C ARG A 203 4.81 13.23 -12.26
N GLU A 204 3.98 12.19 -12.25
CA GLU A 204 3.32 11.68 -13.46
C GLU A 204 2.00 12.39 -13.76
N PHE A 205 1.27 12.83 -12.73
CA PHE A 205 -0.07 13.40 -12.87
C PHE A 205 -0.23 14.80 -12.25
N SER A 206 0.80 15.34 -11.61
CA SER A 206 0.74 16.62 -10.90
C SER A 206 -0.42 16.67 -9.89
N CYS A 207 -0.62 15.58 -9.16
CA CYS A 207 -1.65 15.48 -8.14
C CYS A 207 -1.26 14.60 -6.94
N LEU A 208 -2.04 14.71 -5.87
CA LEU A 208 -2.11 13.78 -4.74
C LEU A 208 -3.51 13.16 -4.71
N LEU A 209 -3.59 11.88 -4.34
CA LEU A 209 -4.89 11.24 -4.13
C LEU A 209 -5.34 11.46 -2.68
N SER A 210 -6.59 11.85 -2.45
CA SER A 210 -7.11 12.07 -1.11
C SER A 210 -8.17 11.07 -0.70
N ALA A 211 -8.10 10.59 0.54
CA ALA A 211 -9.22 9.92 1.20
C ALA A 211 -9.46 10.56 2.57
N GLU A 212 -10.74 10.72 2.93
CA GLU A 212 -11.12 11.23 4.25
C GLU A 212 -10.89 10.18 5.32
N ILE A 213 -10.37 10.61 6.47
CA ILE A 213 -10.23 9.80 7.68
C ILE A 213 -11.41 10.19 8.56
N ALA A 214 -12.45 9.34 8.58
CA ALA A 214 -13.70 9.58 9.29
C ALA A 214 -13.52 9.66 10.81
#